data_AF-A0A537WCP4-F1
#
_entry.id   AF-A0A537WCP4-F1
#
_cell.length_a   1.000
_cell.length_b   1.000
_cell.length_c   1.000
_cell.angle_alpha   90.00
_cell.angle_beta   90.00
_cell.angle_gamma   90.00
#
_symmetry.space_group_name_H-M   'P 1'
#
loop_
_entity.id
_entity.type
_entity.pdbx_description
1 polymer ?
#
loop_
_entity_poly.entity_id
_entity_poly.type
_entity_poly.pdbx_seq_one_letter_code
_entity_poly.pdbx_strand_id
1 'polypeptide(L)' 'MPEDERNIVTYVRQLLRSNRVDQPVFDALKNRHGEQWLVELTVIAHYFGVLSGVVNAFEVPAPPDGDKLPG' A
#
# COMPACT_ATOMS: atom_id res chain seq x y z
N MET A 1 9.03 2.65 14.01
CA MET A 1 8.52 1.44 13.34
C MET A 1 9.57 0.34 13.38
N PRO A 2 9.23 -0.89 13.80
CA PRO A 2 9.96 -2.13 13.54
C PRO A 2 10.38 -2.30 12.07
N GLU A 3 11.41 -3.12 11.81
CA GLU A 3 11.96 -3.34 10.48
C GLU A 3 10.94 -3.87 9.47
N ASP A 4 10.12 -4.83 9.90
CA ASP A 4 9.07 -5.43 9.09
C ASP A 4 8.06 -4.38 8.61
N GLU A 5 7.51 -3.59 9.55
CA GLU A 5 6.58 -2.50 9.22
C GLU A 5 7.23 -1.47 8.26
N ARG A 6 8.52 -1.16 8.45
CA ARG A 6 9.24 -0.26 7.54
C ARG A 6 9.33 -0.85 6.13
N ASN A 7 9.58 -2.14 6.01
CA ASN A 7 9.64 -2.84 4.72
C ASN A 7 8.27 -2.86 4.04
N ILE A 8 7.18 -3.08 4.79
CA ILE A 8 5.80 -3.01 4.26
C ILE A 8 5.51 -1.61 3.70
N VAL A 9 5.77 -0.56 4.49
CA VAL A 9 5.52 0.82 4.05
C VAL A 9 6.39 1.19 2.85
N THR A 10 7.65 0.74 2.83
CA THR A 10 8.56 0.97 1.71
C THR A 10 8.07 0.26 0.45
N TYR A 11 7.69 -1.01 0.56
CA TYR A 11 7.13 -1.81 -0.51
C TYR A 11 5.92 -1.13 -1.16
N VAL A 12 4.92 -0.77 -0.35
CA VAL A 12 3.67 -0.15 -0.83
C VAL A 12 3.94 1.21 -1.48
N ARG A 13 4.84 2.04 -0.90
CA ARG A 13 5.19 3.34 -1.48
C ARG A 13 5.89 3.22 -2.83
N GLN A 14 6.83 2.30 -2.95
CA GLN A 14 7.56 2.07 -4.20
C GLN A 14 6.62 1.54 -5.29
N LEU A 15 5.80 0.55 -4.92
CA LEU A 15 4.81 -0.06 -5.79
C LEU A 15 3.84 0.98 -6.36
N LEU A 16 3.19 1.78 -5.51
CA LEU A 16 2.18 2.74 -5.96
C LEU A 16 2.75 3.95 -6.72
N ARG A 17 4.03 4.30 -6.51
CA ARG A 17 4.67 5.43 -7.21
C ARG A 17 5.27 5.06 -8.55
N SER A 18 5.75 3.82 -8.70
CA SER A 18 6.60 3.45 -9.84
C SER A 18 6.26 2.10 -10.47
N ASN A 19 5.26 1.38 -9.95
CA ASN A 19 4.96 -0.01 -10.30
C ASN A 19 6.19 -0.93 -10.22
N ARG A 20 7.16 -0.56 -9.38
CA ARG A 20 8.41 -1.29 -9.17
C ARG A 20 8.76 -1.25 -7.69
N VAL A 21 9.34 -2.33 -7.21
CA VAL A 21 9.87 -2.45 -5.84
C VAL A 21 11.33 -2.88 -5.92
N ASP A 22 12.16 -2.35 -5.02
CA ASP A 22 13.55 -2.76 -4.90
C ASP A 22 13.66 -4.22 -4.44
N GLN A 23 14.52 -4.98 -5.10
CA GLN A 23 14.69 -6.41 -4.84
C GLN A 23 14.96 -6.75 -3.37
N PRO A 24 15.81 -6.00 -2.62
CA PRO A 24 16.04 -6.29 -1.20
C PRO A 24 14.79 -6.18 -0.34
N VAL A 25 13.88 -5.25 -0.65
CA VAL A 25 12.61 -5.07 0.09
C VAL A 25 11.64 -6.20 -0.24
N PHE A 26 11.54 -6.56 -1.54
CA PHE A 26 10.75 -7.70 -1.99
C PHE A 26 11.21 -9.00 -1.32
N ASP A 27 12.50 -9.28 -1.35
CA ASP A 27 13.09 -10.50 -0.78
C ASP A 27 12.93 -10.54 0.74
N ALA A 28 13.13 -9.41 1.44
CA ALA A 28 12.94 -9.34 2.89
C ALA A 28 11.51 -9.71 3.30
N LEU A 29 10.50 -9.19 2.59
CA LEU A 29 9.10 -9.51 2.86
C LEU A 29 8.73 -10.94 2.44
N LYS A 30 9.18 -11.39 1.25
CA LYS A 30 8.97 -12.75 0.78
C LYS A 30 9.54 -13.78 1.74
N ASN A 31 10.77 -13.57 2.20
CA ASN A 31 11.45 -14.53 3.09
C ASN A 31 10.79 -14.60 4.47
N ARG A 32 10.19 -13.49 4.93
CA ARG A 32 9.56 -13.41 6.24
C ARG A 32 8.13 -13.95 6.26
N HIS A 33 7.34 -13.65 5.22
CA HIS A 33 5.89 -13.91 5.19
C HIS A 33 5.44 -14.90 4.12
N GLY A 34 6.29 -15.21 3.14
CA GLY A 34 5.99 -16.10 2.03
C GLY A 34 5.43 -15.41 0.79
N GLU A 35 5.34 -16.16 -0.30
CA GLU A 35 4.93 -15.65 -1.62
C GLU A 35 3.46 -15.25 -1.67
N GLN A 36 2.56 -16.08 -1.11
CA GLN A 36 1.12 -15.80 -1.11
C GLN A 36 0.83 -14.46 -0.41
N TRP A 37 1.42 -14.26 0.77
CA TRP A 37 1.26 -13.02 1.52
C TRP A 37 1.71 -11.80 0.72
N LEU A 38 2.81 -11.92 -0.02
CA LEU A 38 3.35 -10.83 -0.84
C LEU A 38 2.45 -10.50 -2.04
N VAL A 39 1.86 -11.53 -2.66
CA VAL A 39 0.84 -11.36 -3.71
C VAL A 39 -0.38 -10.65 -3.14
N GLU A 40 -0.89 -11.09 -1.99
CA GLU A 40 -2.05 -10.46 -1.33
C GLU A 40 -1.78 -9.00 -0.99
N LEU A 41 -0.61 -8.67 -0.43
CA LEU A 41 -0.21 -7.27 -0.18
C LEU A 41 -0.22 -6.42 -1.46
N THR A 42 0.31 -6.97 -2.56
CA THR A 42 0.37 -6.27 -3.86
C THR A 42 -1.02 -5.97 -4.40
N VAL A 43 -1.93 -6.94 -4.32
CA VAL A 43 -3.31 -6.80 -4.78
C VAL A 43 -4.06 -5.77 -3.93
N ILE A 44 -3.96 -5.88 -2.60
CA ILE A 44 -4.62 -4.97 -1.67
C ILE A 44 -4.14 -3.53 -1.88
N ALA A 45 -2.83 -3.31 -2.01
CA ALA A 45 -2.27 -1.98 -2.26
C ALA A 45 -2.85 -1.35 -3.54
N HIS A 46 -2.90 -2.09 -4.64
CA HIS A 46 -3.48 -1.59 -5.90
C HIS A 46 -4.99 -1.37 -5.81
N TYR A 47 -5.71 -2.25 -5.15
CA TYR A 47 -7.15 -2.11 -4.96
C TYR A 47 -7.48 -0.80 -4.23
N PHE A 48 -6.76 -0.49 -3.14
CA PHE A 48 -6.89 0.80 -2.47
C PHE A 48 -6.48 1.97 -3.37
N GLY A 49 -5.41 1.84 -4.15
CA GLY A 49 -5.01 2.86 -5.12
C GLY A 49 -6.11 3.17 -6.14
N VAL A 50 -6.78 2.15 -6.70
CA VAL A 50 -7.91 2.31 -7.63
C VAL A 50 -9.08 2.99 -6.95
N LEU A 51 -9.50 2.50 -5.77
CA LEU A 51 -10.61 3.08 -5.02
C LEU A 51 -10.35 4.56 -4.67
N SER A 52 -9.18 4.87 -4.12
CA SER A 52 -8.79 6.24 -3.80
C SER A 52 -8.73 7.11 -5.05
N GLY A 53 -8.20 6.58 -6.17
CA GLY A 53 -8.17 7.29 -7.45
C GLY A 53 -9.57 7.67 -7.94
N VAL A 54 -10.53 6.75 -7.87
CA VAL A 54 -11.94 7.01 -8.22
C VAL A 54 -12.56 8.05 -7.29
N VAL A 55 -12.49 7.84 -5.97
CA VAL A 55 -13.05 8.77 -4.96
C VAL A 55 -12.51 10.19 -5.14
N ASN A 56 -11.19 10.33 -5.35
CA ASN A 56 -10.54 11.62 -5.55
C ASN A 56 -10.94 12.27 -6.89
N ALA A 57 -11.03 11.49 -7.97
CA ALA A 57 -11.40 12.01 -9.30
C ALA A 57 -12.84 12.54 -9.37
N PHE A 58 -13.74 12.00 -8.53
CA PHE A 58 -15.13 12.42 -8.44
C PHE A 58 -15.42 13.34 -7.25
N GLU A 59 -14.38 13.82 -6.55
CA GLU A 59 -14.47 14.71 -5.38
C GLU A 59 -15.52 14.25 -4.35
N VAL A 60 -15.58 12.93 -4.11
CA VAL A 60 -16.61 12.36 -3.23
C VAL A 60 -16.38 12.87 -1.80
N PRO A 61 -17.38 13.52 -1.17
CA PRO A 61 -17.22 14.07 0.16
C PRO A 61 -17.02 12.95 1.19
N ALA A 62 -16.16 13.20 2.17
CA ALA A 62 -16.01 12.29 3.30
C ALA A 62 -17.36 12.11 4.03
N PRO A 63 -17.67 10.90 4.51
CA PRO A 63 -18.84 10.70 5.36
C PRO A 63 -18.79 11.64 6.57
N PRO A 64 -19.94 12.05 7.13
CA PRO A 64 -20.00 12.94 8.29
C PRO A 64 -19.19 12.42 9.50
N ASP A 65 -19.10 11.09 9.64
CA ASP A 65 -18.38 10.39 10.69
C ASP A 65 -17.03 9.80 10.21
N GLY A 66 -16.55 10.22 9.04
CA GLY A 66 -15.28 9.75 8.47
C GLY A 66 -14.08 10.33 9.23
N ASP A 67 -13.06 9.49 9.42
CA ASP A 67 -11.81 9.89 10.06
C ASP A 67 -11.15 11.01 9.22
N LYS A 68 -10.92 12.18 9.84
CA LYS A 68 -10.26 13.29 9.15
C LYS A 68 -8.76 13.04 9.17
N LEU A 69 -8.15 12.91 8.00
CA LEU A 69 -6.69 12.92 7.89
C LEU A 69 -6.16 14.22 8.53
N PRO A 70 -5.18 14.16 9.45
CA PRO A 70 -4.56 15.37 9.97
C PRO A 70 -3.92 16.12 8.80
N GLY A 71 -4.29 17.40 8.67
CA GLY A 71 -3.74 18.33 7.67
C GLY A 71 -2.32 18.75 7.97
#